data_AF-F0WTE5-F1
#
_entry.id   AF-F0WTE5-F1
#
_cell.length_a   1.000
_cell.length_b   1.000
_cell.length_c   1.000
_cell.angle_alpha   90.00
_cell.angle_beta   90.00
_cell.angle_gamma   90.00
#
_symmetry.space_group_name_H-M   'P 1'
#
loop_
_entity.id
_entity.type
_entity.pdbx_description
1 polymer ?
#
loop_
_entity_poly.entity_id
_entity_poly.type
_entity_poly.pdbx_seq_one_letter_code
_entity_poly.pdbx_strand_id
1 'polypeptide(L)'
;MRQAELITPSPDTTVHIEPQDAGIIKSFKSQLSGISDNYVVENRDLMLEQVDEVGVEAMDKRAEQLYNVSILVAMSLAQKACDKVTKATVVNCWSHTAILAAGIYALVSKMNYLRSAPKQVK
;
A
#
# COMPACT_ATOMS: atom_id res chain seq x y z
N MET A 1 26.59 4.68 -8.11
CA MET A 1 25.66 3.54 -8.18
C MET A 1 25.72 2.78 -6.85
N ARG A 2 24.59 2.53 -6.20
CA ARG A 2 24.55 1.58 -5.06
C ARG A 2 24.42 0.18 -5.67
N GLN A 3 25.35 -0.72 -5.38
CA GLN A 3 25.19 -2.12 -5.76
C GLN A 3 24.11 -2.74 -4.85
N ALA A 4 23.15 -3.44 -5.45
CA ALA A 4 22.18 -4.25 -4.74
C ALA A 4 22.64 -5.71 -4.79
N GLU A 5 22.69 -6.37 -3.63
CA GLU A 5 23.04 -7.78 -3.50
C GLU A 5 21.76 -8.61 -3.47
N LEU A 6 21.71 -9.68 -4.27
CA LEU A 6 20.54 -10.54 -4.38
C LEU A 6 20.59 -11.63 -3.29
N ILE A 7 19.55 -11.71 -2.47
CA ILE A 7 19.38 -12.80 -1.49
C ILE A 7 18.41 -13.82 -2.09
N THR A 8 18.85 -15.06 -2.31
CA THR A 8 18.02 -16.14 -2.84
C THR A 8 17.35 -16.92 -1.70
N PRO A 9 16.02 -16.91 -1.57
CA PRO A 9 15.32 -17.69 -0.55
C PRO A 9 15.38 -19.20 -0.86
N SER A 10 15.27 -20.04 0.18
CA SER A 10 15.12 -21.49 0.02
C SER A 10 13.74 -21.86 -0.54
N PRO A 11 13.63 -22.90 -1.39
CA PRO A 11 12.42 -23.18 -2.19
C PRO A 11 11.11 -23.40 -1.40
N ASP A 12 11.14 -23.76 -0.11
CA ASP A 12 9.95 -24.23 0.63
C ASP A 12 9.43 -23.25 1.72
N THR A 13 9.61 -21.94 1.60
CA THR A 13 9.49 -21.01 2.77
C THR A 13 8.76 -19.68 2.52
N THR A 14 7.69 -19.70 1.73
CA THR A 14 6.95 -18.49 1.32
C THR A 14 6.49 -17.59 2.48
N VAL A 15 5.88 -18.13 3.53
CA VAL A 15 5.36 -17.29 4.65
C VAL A 15 6.43 -16.91 5.68
N HIS A 16 7.49 -17.72 5.84
CA HIS A 16 8.45 -17.53 6.93
C HIS A 16 9.61 -16.59 6.55
N ILE A 17 9.91 -16.45 5.26
CA ILE A 17 11.07 -15.66 4.80
C ILE A 17 10.62 -14.34 4.18
N GLU A 18 9.47 -14.24 3.51
CA GLU A 18 9.15 -13.02 2.76
C GLU A 18 8.43 -11.95 3.62
N PRO A 19 9.03 -10.75 3.81
CA PRO A 19 8.42 -9.68 4.61
C PRO A 19 7.07 -9.21 4.05
N GLN A 20 6.89 -9.37 2.74
CA GLN A 20 5.64 -9.07 2.05
C GLN A 20 4.49 -9.94 2.59
N ASP A 21 4.76 -11.25 2.72
CA ASP A 21 3.81 -12.25 3.24
C ASP A 21 3.73 -12.25 4.77
N ALA A 22 4.75 -11.74 5.47
CA ALA A 22 4.77 -11.58 6.92
C ALA A 22 3.83 -10.47 7.46
N GLY A 23 3.00 -9.86 6.60
CA GLY A 23 1.91 -8.98 7.02
C GLY A 23 1.81 -7.65 6.27
N ILE A 24 2.79 -7.28 5.43
CA ILE A 24 2.72 -6.06 4.63
C ILE A 24 1.57 -6.14 3.63
N ILE A 25 1.45 -7.25 2.88
CA ILE A 25 0.34 -7.45 1.92
C ILE A 25 -1.00 -7.48 2.67
N LYS A 26 -1.06 -8.14 3.83
CA LYS A 26 -2.28 -8.19 4.65
C LYS A 26 -2.71 -6.78 5.10
N SER A 27 -1.77 -5.99 5.60
CA SER A 27 -2.02 -4.60 6.00
C SER A 27 -2.49 -3.75 4.82
N PHE A 28 -1.81 -3.86 3.68
CA PHE A 28 -2.19 -3.15 2.45
C PHE A 28 -3.61 -3.51 2.01
N LYS A 29 -3.95 -4.82 1.93
CA LYS A 29 -5.29 -5.29 1.53
C LYS A 29 -6.39 -4.76 2.46
N SER A 30 -6.12 -4.72 3.77
CA SER A 30 -7.06 -4.15 4.75
C SER A 30 -7.31 -2.66 4.53
N GLN A 31 -6.24 -1.87 4.29
CA GLN A 31 -6.38 -0.44 3.98
C GLN A 31 -7.09 -0.22 2.64
N LEU A 32 -6.76 -1.02 1.62
CA LEU A 32 -7.36 -0.93 0.30
C LEU A 32 -8.86 -1.22 0.34
N SER A 33 -9.29 -2.26 1.09
CA SER A 33 -10.72 -2.57 1.25
C SER A 33 -11.48 -1.36 1.80
N GLY A 34 -11.06 -0.84 2.97
CA GLY A 34 -11.78 0.28 3.59
C GLY A 34 -11.77 1.56 2.74
N ILE A 35 -10.68 1.83 2.01
CA ILE A 35 -10.63 2.97 1.08
C ILE A 35 -11.57 2.76 -0.11
N SER A 36 -11.63 1.54 -0.65
CA SER A 36 -12.50 1.21 -1.80
C SER A 36 -13.97 1.24 -1.41
N ASP A 37 -14.30 0.73 -0.22
CA ASP A 37 -15.66 0.75 0.33
C ASP A 37 -16.14 2.21 0.51
N ASN A 38 -15.30 3.07 1.08
CA ASN A 38 -15.61 4.50 1.21
C ASN A 38 -15.81 5.16 -0.16
N TYR A 39 -14.97 4.87 -1.14
CA TYR A 39 -15.13 5.39 -2.50
C TYR A 39 -16.48 4.98 -3.11
N VAL A 40 -16.89 3.72 -2.94
CA VAL A 40 -18.18 3.21 -3.42
C VAL A 40 -19.35 3.93 -2.74
N VAL A 41 -19.29 4.13 -1.42
CA VAL A 41 -20.32 4.86 -0.66
C VAL A 41 -20.41 6.31 -1.13
N GLU A 42 -19.29 7.02 -1.24
CA GLU A 42 -19.26 8.41 -1.72
C GLU A 42 -19.86 8.55 -3.12
N ASN A 43 -19.54 7.64 -4.04
CA ASN A 43 -20.12 7.66 -5.39
C ASN A 43 -21.62 7.38 -5.37
N ARG A 44 -22.08 6.49 -4.49
CA ARG A 44 -23.50 6.20 -4.33
C ARG A 44 -24.27 7.41 -3.80
N ASP A 45 -23.72 8.11 -2.81
CA ASP A 45 -24.36 9.30 -2.25
C ASP A 45 -24.49 10.41 -3.30
N LEU A 46 -23.43 10.66 -4.08
CA LEU A 46 -23.47 11.59 -5.22
C LEU A 46 -24.49 11.21 -6.29
N MET A 47 -24.69 9.91 -6.53
CA MET A 47 -25.72 9.45 -7.44
C MET A 47 -27.13 9.70 -6.90
N LEU A 48 -27.36 9.45 -5.61
CA LEU A 48 -28.66 9.67 -4.96
C LEU A 48 -29.04 11.14 -4.94
N GLU A 49 -28.08 12.05 -4.84
CA GLU A 49 -28.32 13.51 -4.97
C GLU A 49 -28.84 13.91 -6.36
N GLN A 50 -28.57 13.10 -7.40
CA GLN A 50 -28.96 13.36 -8.79
C GLN A 50 -30.24 12.62 -9.23
N VAL A 51 -30.90 11.89 -8.32
CA VAL A 51 -32.07 11.04 -8.63
C VAL A 51 -33.20 11.83 -9.30
N ASP A 52 -33.49 13.03 -8.80
CA ASP A 52 -34.60 13.86 -9.27
C ASP A 52 -34.36 14.41 -10.68
N GLU A 53 -33.10 14.51 -11.12
CA GLU A 53 -32.71 15.03 -12.43
C GLU A 53 -32.62 13.96 -13.52
N VAL A 54 -32.18 12.75 -13.14
CA VAL A 54 -31.78 11.70 -14.10
C VAL A 54 -32.85 10.61 -14.24
N GLY A 55 -33.77 10.50 -13.26
CA GLY A 55 -34.86 9.52 -13.26
C GLY A 55 -34.43 8.11 -12.84
N VAL A 56 -35.40 7.32 -12.39
CA VAL A 56 -35.18 6.03 -11.70
C VAL A 56 -34.48 4.97 -12.57
N GLU A 57 -34.86 4.84 -13.86
CA GLU A 57 -34.30 3.81 -14.74
C GLU A 57 -32.80 4.03 -15.04
N ALA A 58 -32.38 5.29 -15.16
CA ALA A 58 -30.98 5.64 -15.37
C ALA A 58 -30.16 5.51 -14.08
N MET A 59 -30.81 5.57 -12.91
CA MET A 59 -30.17 5.32 -11.61
C MET A 59 -29.91 3.83 -11.38
N ASP A 60 -30.84 2.95 -11.74
CA ASP A 60 -30.63 1.49 -11.66
C ASP A 60 -29.42 1.05 -12.49
N LYS A 61 -29.33 1.50 -13.75
CA LYS A 61 -28.16 1.21 -14.62
C LYS A 61 -26.85 1.73 -14.06
N ARG A 62 -26.88 2.89 -13.40
CA ARG A 62 -25.68 3.49 -12.80
C ARG A 62 -25.29 2.76 -11.50
N ALA A 63 -26.26 2.22 -10.76
CA ALA A 63 -26.02 1.43 -9.55
C ALA A 63 -25.36 0.08 -9.86
N GLU A 64 -25.71 -0.55 -11.00
CA GLU A 64 -25.02 -1.75 -11.51
C GLU A 64 -23.53 -1.49 -11.79
N GLN A 65 -23.16 -0.24 -12.09
CA GLN A 65 -21.78 0.16 -12.41
C GLN A 65 -21.01 0.72 -11.21
N LEU A 66 -21.58 0.72 -10.01
CA LEU A 66 -20.98 1.38 -8.84
C LEU A 66 -19.60 0.81 -8.47
N TYR A 67 -19.36 -0.47 -8.74
CA TYR A 67 -18.07 -1.13 -8.53
C TYR A 67 -17.16 -1.10 -9.75
N ASN A 68 -17.60 -0.52 -10.88
CA ASN A 68 -16.79 -0.41 -12.09
C ASN A 68 -15.82 0.77 -11.94
N VAL A 69 -14.62 0.47 -11.44
CA VAL A 69 -13.58 1.46 -11.18
C VAL A 69 -12.58 1.45 -12.33
N SER A 70 -12.30 2.62 -12.91
CA SER A 70 -11.23 2.74 -13.92
C SER A 70 -9.87 2.39 -13.33
N ILE A 71 -8.93 1.90 -14.16
CA ILE A 71 -7.57 1.56 -13.73
C ILE A 71 -6.89 2.75 -13.03
N LEU A 72 -7.09 3.97 -13.53
CA LEU A 72 -6.49 5.17 -12.93
C LEU A 72 -6.99 5.40 -11.50
N VAL A 73 -8.30 5.24 -11.28
CA VAL A 73 -8.88 5.37 -9.93
C VAL A 73 -8.39 4.22 -9.05
N ALA A 74 -8.38 2.98 -9.54
CA ALA A 74 -7.87 1.84 -8.80
C ALA A 74 -6.41 2.03 -8.36
N MET A 75 -5.55 2.55 -9.25
CA MET A 75 -4.17 2.91 -8.92
C MET A 75 -4.08 4.01 -7.85
N SER A 76 -4.96 5.01 -7.91
CA SER A 76 -5.03 6.05 -6.87
C SER A 76 -5.45 5.49 -5.50
N LEU A 77 -6.45 4.62 -5.46
CA LEU A 77 -6.89 3.95 -4.22
C LEU A 77 -5.76 3.05 -3.66
N ALA A 78 -5.06 2.32 -4.54
CA ALA A 78 -3.89 1.53 -4.17
C ALA A 78 -2.75 2.40 -3.62
N GLN A 79 -2.46 3.55 -4.23
CA GLN A 79 -1.46 4.48 -3.70
C GLN A 79 -1.84 4.97 -2.30
N LYS A 80 -3.09 5.41 -2.10
CA LYS A 80 -3.60 5.84 -0.78
C LYS A 80 -3.51 4.72 0.25
N ALA A 81 -3.80 3.47 -0.14
CA ALA A 81 -3.68 2.32 0.74
C ALA A 81 -2.22 2.03 1.11
N CYS A 82 -1.31 2.14 0.16
CA CYS A 82 0.13 2.00 0.37
C CYS A 82 0.66 3.06 1.36
N ASP A 83 0.23 4.32 1.20
CA ASP A 83 0.61 5.43 2.08
C ASP A 83 0.12 5.23 3.54
N LYS A 84 -0.97 4.46 3.74
CA LYS A 84 -1.47 4.09 5.06
C LYS A 84 -0.76 2.89 5.69
N VAL A 85 0.04 2.13 4.95
CA VAL A 85 0.89 1.09 5.53
C VAL A 85 1.98 1.76 6.35
N THR A 86 1.97 1.53 7.67
CA THR A 86 2.90 2.23 8.55
C THR A 86 4.33 1.72 8.41
N LYS A 87 5.31 2.60 8.65
CA LYS A 87 6.72 2.21 8.75
C LYS A 87 6.95 1.15 9.84
N ALA A 88 6.19 1.22 10.93
CA ALA A 88 6.24 0.22 12.00
C ALA A 88 5.80 -1.16 11.50
N THR A 89 4.71 -1.24 10.73
CA THR A 89 4.27 -2.49 10.08
C THR A 89 5.38 -3.06 9.21
N VAL A 90 5.98 -2.24 8.34
CA VAL A 90 7.10 -2.66 7.49
C VAL A 90 8.25 -3.20 8.35
N VAL A 91 8.79 -2.39 9.26
CA VAL A 91 9.93 -2.79 10.11
C VAL A 91 9.63 -4.07 10.90
N ASN A 92 8.44 -4.21 11.47
CA ASN A 92 8.04 -5.38 12.24
C ASN A 92 7.99 -6.64 11.36
N CYS A 93 7.38 -6.56 10.16
CA CYS A 93 7.32 -7.68 9.23
C CYS A 93 8.71 -8.12 8.76
N TRP A 94 9.59 -7.17 8.42
CA TRP A 94 10.97 -7.47 8.06
C TRP A 94 11.77 -8.07 9.22
N SER A 95 11.56 -7.60 10.45
CA SER A 95 12.21 -8.17 11.65
C SER A 95 11.70 -9.59 11.94
N HIS A 96 10.42 -9.84 11.70
CA HIS A 96 9.78 -11.13 11.95
C HIS A 96 10.32 -12.25 11.06
N THR A 97 10.67 -11.94 9.81
CA THR A 97 11.24 -12.94 8.89
C THR A 97 12.73 -13.23 9.13
N ALA A 98 13.35 -12.55 10.09
CA ALA A 98 14.78 -12.65 10.40
C ALA A 98 15.72 -12.44 9.19
N ILE A 99 15.21 -11.93 8.06
CA ILE A 99 16.03 -11.49 6.92
C ILE A 99 16.96 -10.35 7.33
N LEU A 100 16.53 -9.53 8.30
CA LEU A 100 17.37 -8.48 8.87
C LEU A 100 18.44 -9.09 9.79
N ALA A 101 19.37 -9.86 9.23
CA ALA A 101 20.66 -10.10 9.87
C ALA A 101 21.42 -8.76 10.02
N ALA A 102 22.47 -8.76 10.85
CA ALA A 102 23.27 -7.62 11.34
C ALA A 102 23.55 -6.43 10.39
N GLY A 103 23.43 -6.60 9.07
CA GLY A 103 23.54 -5.54 8.06
C GLY A 103 22.49 -4.42 8.16
N ILE A 104 21.30 -4.64 8.74
CA ILE A 104 20.30 -3.55 8.88
C ILE A 104 20.72 -2.49 9.88
N TYR A 105 21.29 -2.88 11.02
CA TYR A 105 21.78 -1.89 11.99
C TYR A 105 22.88 -1.02 11.36
N ALA A 106 23.72 -1.60 10.50
CA ALA A 106 24.68 -0.86 9.70
C ALA A 106 24.01 0.06 8.66
N LEU A 107 22.95 -0.41 7.98
CA LEU A 107 22.19 0.40 7.01
C LEU A 107 21.46 1.57 7.67
N VAL A 108 20.75 1.34 8.78
CA VAL A 108 20.05 2.36 9.56
C VAL A 108 21.03 3.37 10.12
N SER A 109 22.17 2.92 10.65
CA SER A 109 23.25 3.81 11.10
C SER A 109 23.78 4.66 9.97
N LYS A 110 23.99 4.08 8.78
CA LYS A 110 24.44 4.79 7.58
C LYS A 110 23.40 5.80 7.07
N MET A 111 22.12 5.46 7.11
CA MET A 111 21.03 6.37 6.72
C MET A 111 20.91 7.56 7.68
N ASN A 112 21.05 7.32 8.99
CA ASN A 112 21.04 8.38 10.01
C ASN A 112 22.28 9.27 9.91
N TYR A 113 23.45 8.69 9.64
CA TYR A 113 24.67 9.43 9.36
C TYR A 113 24.53 10.31 8.11
N LEU A 114 24.03 9.78 7.00
CA LEU A 114 23.84 10.55 5.77
C LEU A 114 22.78 11.65 5.90
N ARG A 115 21.82 11.50 6.83
CA ARG A 115 20.82 12.53 7.16
C ARG A 115 21.39 13.65 8.03
N SER A 116 22.33 13.33 8.91
CA SER A 116 22.97 14.28 9.83
C SER A 116 24.26 14.88 9.28
N ALA A 117 24.81 14.29 8.21
CA ALA A 117 26.00 14.80 7.55
C ALA A 117 25.76 16.22 7.02
N PRO A 118 26.65 17.19 7.34
CA PRO A 118 26.53 18.54 6.81
C PRO A 118 26.62 18.49 5.29
N LYS A 119 25.68 19.19 4.63
CA LYS A 119 25.70 19.36 3.17
C LYS A 119 27.01 20.05 2.81
N GLN A 120 27.86 19.37 2.05
CA GLN A 120 29.07 19.96 1.51
C GLN A 120 28.64 21.07 0.54
N VAL A 121 28.76 22.32 0.97
CA VAL A 121 28.57 23.50 0.14
C VAL A 121 29.81 23.60 -0.75
N LYS A 122 29.62 23.55 -2.06
CA LYS A 122 30.67 23.80 -3.05
C LYS A 122 30.51 25.22 -3.57
#